data_AF-A0A1F5YFZ1-F1
#
_entry.id   AF-A0A1F5YFZ1-F1
#
_cell.length_a   1.000
_cell.length_b   1.000
_cell.length_c   1.000
_cell.angle_alpha   90.00
_cell.angle_beta   90.00
_cell.angle_gamma   90.00
#
_symmetry.space_group_name_H-M   'P 1'
#
loop_
_entity.id
_entity.type
_entity.pdbx_description
1 polymer ?
#
loop_
_entity_poly.entity_id
_entity_poly.type
_entity_poly.pdbx_seq_one_letter_code
_entity_poly.pdbx_strand_id
1 'polypeptide(L)' 'MFTKIKVVEEILNELDLSQTKKIYVFNKIDTDKKFDKIYIVNNFQKYYPQFISARNTKGIDQLLKTIEDNLNEKN' A
#
# COMPACT_ATOMS: atom_id res chain seq x y z
N MET A 1 -13.83 8.52 3.15
CA MET A 1 -12.51 8.84 2.53
C MET A 1 -11.80 7.60 1.97
N PHE A 2 -11.91 6.41 2.58
CA PHE A 2 -11.29 5.18 2.06
C PHE A 2 -12.28 4.10 1.60
N THR A 3 -13.44 4.50 1.07
CA THR A 3 -14.48 3.56 0.60
C THR A 3 -13.91 2.51 -0.36
N LYS A 4 -12.97 2.89 -1.22
CA LYS A 4 -12.28 1.97 -2.14
C LYS A 4 -11.48 0.89 -1.41
N ILE A 5 -10.77 1.24 -0.34
CA ILE A 5 -9.98 0.27 0.45
C ILE A 5 -10.94 -0.70 1.14
N LYS A 6 -12.01 -0.19 1.77
CA LYS A 6 -13.01 -1.02 2.45
C LYS A 6 -13.62 -2.05 1.51
N VAL A 7 -14.06 -1.63 0.32
CA VAL A 7 -14.66 -2.53 -0.67
C VAL A 7 -13.68 -3.63 -1.09
N VAL A 8 -12.40 -3.29 -1.30
CA VAL A 8 -11.39 -4.30 -1.66
C VAL A 8 -11.14 -5.28 -0.52
N GLU A 9 -11.06 -4.82 0.73
CA GLU A 9 -10.89 -5.71 1.89
C GLU A 9 -12.10 -6.62 2.11
N GLU A 10 -13.33 -6.15 1.84
CA GLU A 10 -14.54 -6.98 1.88
C GLU A 10 -14.46 -8.10 0.83
N ILE A 11 -14.10 -7.77 -0.42
CA ILE A 11 -13.90 -8.78 -1.48
C ILE A 11 -12.80 -9.78 -1.12
N LEU A 12 -11.65 -9.30 -0.61
CA LEU A 12 -10.56 -10.19 -0.19
C LEU A 12 -10.97 -11.11 0.96
N ASN A 13 -11.83 -10.64 1.86
CA ASN A 13 -12.36 -11.46 2.94
C ASN A 13 -13.35 -12.52 2.43
N GLU A 14 -14.22 -12.18 1.48
CA GLU A 14 -15.12 -13.14 0.82
C GLU A 14 -14.37 -14.24 0.06
N LEU A 15 -13.16 -13.94 -0.42
CA LEU A 15 -12.27 -14.88 -1.11
C LEU A 15 -11.33 -15.67 -0.18
N ASP A 16 -11.44 -15.51 1.14
CA ASP A 16 -10.54 -16.10 2.15
C ASP A 16 -9.05 -15.71 1.95
N LEU A 17 -8.81 -14.53 1.38
CA LEU A 17 -7.49 -13.93 1.15
C LEU A 17 -7.20 -12.79 2.14
N SER A 18 -8.00 -12.68 3.20
CA SER A 18 -7.85 -11.61 4.21
C SER A 18 -6.51 -11.68 4.93
N GLN A 19 -5.98 -12.89 5.14
CA GLN A 19 -4.74 -13.17 5.87
C GLN A 19 -3.48 -13.22 5.01
N THR A 20 -3.62 -13.17 3.67
CA THR A 20 -2.44 -13.11 2.78
C THR A 20 -1.61 -11.88 3.11
N LYS A 21 -0.27 -11.99 3.12
CA LYS A 21 0.61 -10.83 3.29
C LYS A 21 0.30 -9.77 2.23
N LYS A 22 0.09 -8.50 2.62
CA LYS A 22 -0.28 -7.40 1.72
C LYS A 22 0.62 -6.18 1.95
N ILE A 23 0.89 -5.46 0.88
CA ILE A 23 1.48 -4.13 0.90
C ILE A 23 0.51 -3.17 0.23
N TYR A 24 0.26 -2.02 0.86
CA TYR A 24 -0.60 -0.99 0.29
C TYR A 24 0.22 -0.01 -0.54
N VAL A 25 -0.13 0.14 -1.82
CA VAL A 25 0.55 1.05 -2.75
C VAL A 25 -0.37 2.21 -3.11
N PHE A 26 -0.08 3.37 -2.52
CA PHE A 26 -0.71 4.64 -2.82
C PHE A 26 -0.06 5.23 -4.08
N ASN A 27 -0.56 4.79 -5.23
CA ASN A 27 -0.10 5.21 -6.55
C ASN A 27 -0.68 6.59 -6.97
N LYS A 28 -0.06 7.19 -8.00
CA LYS A 28 -0.44 8.48 -8.64
C LYS A 28 -0.17 9.72 -7.78
N ILE A 29 0.85 9.69 -6.92
CA ILE A 29 1.24 10.84 -6.08
C ILE A 29 1.66 12.09 -6.88
N ASP A 30 1.86 11.96 -8.19
CA ASP A 30 2.12 13.05 -9.12
C ASP A 30 0.87 13.88 -9.43
N THR A 31 -0.32 13.29 -9.31
CA THR A 31 -1.59 13.92 -9.70
C THR A 31 -2.26 14.69 -8.57
N ASP A 32 -1.92 14.40 -7.32
CA ASP A 32 -2.65 14.90 -6.17
C ASP A 32 -1.72 15.52 -5.13
N LYS A 33 -1.87 16.82 -4.89
CA LYS A 33 -1.04 17.58 -3.94
C LYS A 33 -1.58 17.54 -2.50
N LYS A 34 -2.74 16.92 -2.25
CA LYS A 34 -3.48 17.09 -0.98
C LYS A 34 -3.81 15.80 -0.23
N PHE A 35 -3.17 14.66 -0.52
CA PHE A 35 -3.35 13.49 0.33
C PHE A 35 -2.49 13.60 1.59
N ASP A 36 -3.10 13.37 2.76
CA ASP A 36 -2.41 13.43 4.04
C ASP A 36 -1.58 12.15 4.24
N LYS A 37 -0.29 12.26 3.91
CA LYS A 37 0.68 11.18 4.06
C LYS A 37 0.80 10.71 5.51
N ILE A 38 0.74 11.63 6.47
CA ILE A 38 0.88 11.32 7.90
C ILE A 38 -0.32 10.49 8.35
N TYR A 39 -1.53 10.92 7.99
CA TYR A 39 -2.74 10.15 8.26
C TYR A 39 -2.66 8.74 7.68
N ILE A 40 -2.25 8.59 6.41
CA ILE A 40 -2.17 7.28 5.74
C ILE A 40 -1.17 6.37 6.44
N VAL A 41 0.03 6.89 6.77
CA VAL A 41 1.05 6.11 7.48
C VAL A 41 0.51 5.62 8.82
N ASN A 42 -0.14 6.49 9.59
CA ASN A 42 -0.67 6.14 10.92
C ASN A 42 -1.81 5.11 10.86
N ASN A 43 -2.68 5.18 9.85
CA ASN A 43 -3.86 4.30 9.76
C ASN A 43 -3.57 2.97 9.04
N PHE A 44 -2.56 2.92 8.18
CA PHE A 44 -2.26 1.76 7.35
C PHE A 44 -0.87 1.18 7.60
N GLN A 45 -0.21 1.53 8.71
CA GLN A 45 1.15 1.09 9.06
C GLN A 45 1.34 -0.42 8.92
N LYS A 46 0.36 -1.22 9.36
CA LYS A 46 0.38 -2.70 9.27
C LYS A 46 0.48 -3.27 7.86
N TYR A 47 0.23 -2.46 6.83
CA TYR A 47 0.32 -2.84 5.42
C TYR A 47 1.46 -2.12 4.70
N TYR A 48 2.45 -1.59 5.43
CA TYR A 48 3.67 -0.99 4.89
C TYR A 48 3.42 0.00 3.75
N PRO A 49 2.69 1.11 3.99
CA PRO A 49 2.15 1.94 2.93
C PRO A 49 3.26 2.58 2.08
N GLN A 50 3.26 2.29 0.78
CA GLN A 50 4.20 2.83 -0.20
C GLN A 50 3.56 3.92 -1.04
N PHE A 51 4.31 5.00 -1.29
CA PHE A 51 3.83 6.16 -2.03
C PHE A 51 4.62 6.27 -3.34
N ILE A 52 3.95 6.00 -4.46
CA ILE A 52 4.61 5.93 -5.76
C ILE A 52 3.91 6.78 -6.83
N SER A 53 4.67 7.15 -7.85
CA SER A 53 4.12 7.48 -9.16
C SER A 53 4.65 6.46 -10.15
N ALA A 54 3.80 5.49 -10.52
CA ALA A 54 4.17 4.52 -11.55
C ALA A 54 4.46 5.20 -12.90
N ARG A 55 3.76 6.30 -13.20
CA ARG A 55 3.95 7.09 -14.43
C ARG A 55 5.33 7.74 -14.49
N ASN A 56 5.77 8.32 -13.38
CA ASN A 56 7.03 9.07 -13.29
C ASN A 56 8.14 8.26 -12.62
N THR A 57 7.96 6.94 -12.50
CA THR A 57 8.88 5.99 -11.84
C THR A 57 9.36 6.42 -10.45
N LYS A 58 8.58 7.27 -9.74
CA LYS A 58 8.96 7.82 -8.44
C LYS A 58 8.58 6.84 -7.33
N GLY A 59 9.52 6.54 -6.44
CA GLY A 59 9.30 5.68 -5.27
C GLY A 59 9.33 4.18 -5.58
N ILE A 60 9.67 3.77 -6.80
CA ILE A 60 9.75 2.36 -7.20
C ILE A 60 10.88 1.64 -6.48
N ASP A 61 12.08 2.23 -6.39
CA ASP A 61 13.21 1.60 -5.68
C ASP A 61 12.89 1.32 -4.20
N GLN A 62 12.20 2.26 -3.55
CA GLN A 62 11.75 2.09 -2.16
C GLN A 62 10.69 1.00 -2.04
N LEU A 63 9.74 0.92 -3.00
CA LEU A 63 8.75 -0.16 -3.05
C LEU A 63 9.42 -1.52 -3.22
N LEU A 64 10.38 -1.65 -4.14
CA LEU A 64 11.12 -2.88 -4.39
C LEU A 64 11.85 -3.34 -3.13
N LYS A 65 12.58 -2.43 -2.48
CA LYS A 65 13.25 -2.72 -1.21
C LYS A 65 12.27 -3.21 -0.14
N THR A 66 11.12 -2.55 0.01
CA THR A 66 10.10 -2.98 0.98
C THR A 66 9.53 -4.36 0.64
N ILE A 67 9.34 -4.68 -0.64
CA ILE A 67 8.91 -6.02 -1.07
C ILE A 67 9.99 -7.05 -0.71
N GLU A 68 11.25 -6.79 -1.02
CA GLU A 68 12.38 -7.66 -0.66
C GLU A 68 12.44 -7.90 0.86
N ASP A 69 12.31 -6.85 1.66
CA ASP A 69 12.31 -6.94 3.12
C ASP A 69 11.14 -7.82 3.62
N ASN A 70 9.93 -7.64 3.07
CA ASN A 70 8.72 -8.39 3.46
C ASN A 70 8.71 -9.86 2.99
N LEU A 71 9.39 -10.16 1.87
CA LEU A 71 9.57 -11.52 1.36
C LEU A 71 10.66 -12.27 2.16
N ASN A 72 11.70 -11.56 2.60
CA ASN A 72 12.85 -12.14 3.29
C ASN A 72 12.69 -12.21 4.81
N GLU A 73 11.62 -11.69 5.40
CA GLU A 73 11.20 -12.02 6.77
C GLU A 73 10.93 -13.54 6.86
N LYS A 74 12.01 -14.28 7.14
CA LYS A 74 12.01 -15.71 7.45
C LYS A 74 11.12 -15.93 8.68
N ASN A 75 10.09 -16.74 8.48
CA ASN A 75 9.44 -17.47 9.59
C ASN A 75 10.46 -18.33 10.33
#